data_AF-A0A7L4LHZ9-F1
#
_entry.id   AF-A0A7L4LHZ9-F1
#
_cell.length_a   1.000
_cell.length_b   1.000
_cell.length_c   1.000
_cell.angle_alpha   90.00
_cell.angle_beta   90.00
_cell.angle_gamma   90.00
#
_symmetry.space_group_name_H-M   'P 1'
#
loop_
_entity.id
_entity.type
_entity.pdbx_description
1 polymer ?
#
loop_
_entity_poly.entity_id
_entity_poly.type
_entity_poly.pdbx_seq_one_letter_code
_entity_poly.pdbx_strand_id
1 'polypeptide(L)'
;PQQSLLKALSLLSSDDWELKEKGLFSIKHLAESHSEVLLCRLREVCWAVTREVTNLRSKVSYSAIVTLGELFVTLKKDMDSEVDEVARVLFRVVQNSPEFVQKAASQTLLIMVENVTPAQAMTALMDSGVQSRHVQVRKCAAEHLLSLMEKSGLTKLAGTPRAERLACVAGTLAQDCHKATRHYGQEMVKMLLSHQKFKMLLEQSVSSRDL
;
A
#
# COMPACT_ATOMS: atom_id res chain seq x y z
N PRO A 1 -6.95 -5.52 28.45
CA PRO A 1 -6.82 -5.38 26.96
C PRO A 1 -6.08 -6.56 26.30
N GLN A 2 -5.05 -7.13 26.95
CA GLN A 2 -4.30 -8.31 26.45
C GLN A 2 -5.17 -9.56 26.25
N GLN A 3 -6.03 -9.87 27.22
CA GLN A 3 -7.00 -10.98 27.10
C GLN A 3 -7.99 -10.75 25.95
N SER A 4 -8.43 -9.51 25.76
CA SER A 4 -9.30 -9.13 24.64
C SER A 4 -8.60 -9.33 23.30
N LEU A 5 -7.31 -9.02 23.20
CA LEU A 5 -6.50 -9.30 22.01
C LEU A 5 -6.40 -10.81 21.74
N LEU A 6 -6.07 -11.60 22.76
CA LEU A 6 -6.00 -13.07 22.62
C LEU A 6 -7.33 -13.66 22.14
N LYS A 7 -8.44 -13.17 22.71
CA LYS A 7 -9.79 -13.56 22.28
C LYS A 7 -10.05 -13.15 20.84
N ALA A 8 -9.68 -11.93 20.43
CA ALA A 8 -9.85 -11.46 19.05
C ALA A 8 -9.07 -12.33 18.05
N LEU A 9 -7.82 -12.69 18.37
CA LEU A 9 -7.00 -13.58 17.53
C LEU A 9 -7.57 -14.99 17.46
N SER A 10 -8.08 -15.53 18.57
CA SER A 10 -8.79 -16.81 18.57
C SER A 10 -10.05 -16.77 17.69
N LEU A 11 -10.82 -15.69 17.73
CA LEU A 11 -11.99 -15.51 16.85
C LEU A 11 -11.60 -15.48 15.36
N LEU A 12 -10.48 -14.83 15.01
CA LEU A 12 -9.96 -14.82 13.63
C LEU A 12 -9.49 -16.20 13.14
N SER A 13 -9.05 -17.07 14.06
CA SER A 13 -8.65 -18.45 13.73
C SER A 13 -9.82 -19.42 13.48
N SER A 14 -11.06 -19.02 13.78
CA SER A 14 -12.26 -19.84 13.57
C SER A 14 -12.59 -19.99 12.07
N ASP A 15 -13.19 -21.10 11.66
CA ASP A 15 -13.76 -21.24 10.31
C ASP A 15 -15.12 -20.52 10.14
N ASP A 16 -15.75 -20.15 11.25
CA ASP A 16 -17.00 -19.39 11.26
C ASP A 16 -16.75 -17.92 10.91
N TRP A 17 -17.35 -17.49 9.80
CA TRP A 17 -17.22 -16.14 9.28
C TRP A 17 -17.79 -15.07 10.23
N GLU A 18 -18.81 -15.39 11.03
CA GLU A 18 -19.37 -14.45 12.00
C GLU A 18 -18.42 -14.22 13.17
N LEU A 19 -17.69 -15.27 13.57
CA LEU A 19 -16.65 -15.15 14.59
C LEU A 19 -15.48 -14.33 14.05
N LYS A 20 -15.08 -14.53 12.80
CA LYS A 20 -14.06 -13.68 12.15
C LYS A 20 -14.46 -12.21 12.13
N GLU A 21 -15.70 -11.88 11.78
CA GLU A 21 -16.22 -10.50 11.82
C GLU A 21 -16.13 -9.90 13.22
N LYS A 22 -16.50 -10.66 14.27
CA LYS A 22 -16.36 -10.24 15.67
C LYS A 22 -14.89 -10.03 16.06
N GLY A 23 -14.01 -10.89 15.57
CA GLY A 23 -12.55 -10.78 15.76
C GLY A 23 -12.00 -9.50 15.15
N LEU A 24 -12.31 -9.24 13.87
CA LEU A 24 -11.92 -8.03 13.15
C LEU A 24 -12.44 -6.77 13.86
N PHE A 25 -13.72 -6.75 14.23
CA PHE A 25 -14.31 -5.66 15.01
C PHE A 25 -13.58 -5.42 16.34
N SER A 26 -13.19 -6.49 17.04
CA SER A 26 -12.43 -6.38 18.29
C SER A 26 -11.03 -5.80 18.08
N ILE A 27 -10.34 -6.17 16.99
CA ILE A 27 -9.04 -5.59 16.63
C ILE A 27 -9.16 -4.09 16.37
N LYS A 28 -10.17 -3.66 15.62
CA LYS A 28 -10.46 -2.25 15.35
C LYS A 28 -10.65 -1.44 16.64
N HIS A 29 -11.54 -1.91 17.51
CA HIS A 29 -11.78 -1.26 18.79
C HIS A 29 -10.52 -1.22 19.67
N LEU A 30 -9.69 -2.28 19.65
CA LEU A 30 -8.42 -2.28 20.38
C LEU A 30 -7.41 -1.30 19.80
N ALA A 31 -7.37 -1.10 18.49
CA ALA A 31 -6.51 -0.10 17.88
C ALA A 31 -6.86 1.30 18.40
N GLU A 32 -8.15 1.65 18.43
CA GLU A 32 -8.61 2.97 18.86
C GLU A 32 -8.41 3.23 20.36
N SER A 33 -8.56 2.20 21.20
CA SER A 33 -8.61 2.36 22.66
C SER A 33 -7.35 1.92 23.40
N HIS A 34 -6.58 0.98 22.84
CA HIS A 34 -5.46 0.28 23.52
C HIS A 34 -4.39 -0.16 22.50
N SER A 35 -3.93 0.77 21.66
CA SER A 35 -3.00 0.50 20.55
C SER A 35 -1.69 -0.15 21.01
N GLU A 36 -1.24 0.14 22.24
CA GLU A 36 -0.02 -0.41 22.83
C GLU A 36 -0.04 -1.95 22.90
N VAL A 37 -1.22 -2.53 23.13
CA VAL A 37 -1.36 -3.99 23.20
C VAL A 37 -1.26 -4.63 21.82
N LEU A 38 -1.70 -3.93 20.77
CA LEU A 38 -1.50 -4.37 19.39
C LEU A 38 -0.02 -4.27 19.00
N LEU A 39 0.64 -3.16 19.35
CA LEU A 39 2.06 -2.94 19.04
C LEU A 39 2.97 -4.02 19.63
N CYS A 40 2.70 -4.49 20.85
CA CYS A 40 3.46 -5.60 21.45
C CYS A 40 3.39 -6.92 20.66
N ARG A 41 2.39 -7.10 19.81
CA ARG A 41 2.19 -8.31 18.98
C ARG A 41 1.85 -7.96 17.54
N LEU A 42 2.43 -6.87 17.03
CA LEU A 42 2.04 -6.25 15.77
C LEU A 42 2.02 -7.25 14.62
N ARG A 43 3.12 -7.97 14.43
CA ARG A 43 3.28 -8.96 13.37
C ARG A 43 2.19 -10.04 13.40
N GLU A 44 1.81 -10.51 14.57
CA GLU A 44 0.78 -11.53 14.72
C GLU A 44 -0.62 -10.99 14.40
N VAL A 45 -0.91 -9.76 14.86
CA VAL A 45 -2.15 -9.05 14.53
C VAL A 45 -2.25 -8.83 13.02
N CYS A 46 -1.22 -8.24 12.41
CA CYS A 46 -1.19 -7.97 10.99
C CYS A 46 -1.28 -9.25 10.17
N TRP A 47 -0.59 -10.33 10.57
CA TRP A 47 -0.71 -11.63 9.91
C TRP A 47 -2.14 -12.18 9.99
N ALA A 48 -2.77 -12.16 11.17
CA ALA A 48 -4.13 -12.67 11.35
C ALA A 48 -5.15 -11.88 10.51
N VAL A 49 -5.07 -10.55 10.49
CA VAL A 49 -5.97 -9.71 9.68
C VAL A 49 -5.68 -9.89 8.19
N THR A 50 -4.42 -9.94 7.77
CA THR A 50 -4.01 -10.06 6.36
C THR A 50 -4.49 -11.36 5.74
N ARG A 51 -4.53 -12.46 6.51
CA ARG A 51 -5.10 -13.74 6.04
C ARG A 51 -6.56 -13.63 5.63
N GLU A 52 -7.31 -12.73 6.26
CA GLU A 52 -8.73 -12.54 5.98
C GLU A 52 -9.01 -11.58 4.83
N VAL A 53 -8.01 -10.82 4.37
CA VAL A 53 -8.14 -9.91 3.21
C VAL A 53 -8.53 -10.65 1.94
N THR A 54 -8.06 -11.88 1.75
CA THR A 54 -8.42 -12.73 0.59
C THR A 54 -9.50 -13.77 0.91
N ASN A 55 -10.32 -13.54 1.94
CA ASN A 55 -11.40 -14.45 2.31
C ASN A 55 -12.43 -14.59 1.18
N LEU A 56 -12.91 -15.82 0.94
CA LEU A 56 -13.91 -16.12 -0.09
C LEU A 56 -15.25 -15.40 0.13
N ARG A 57 -15.57 -15.06 1.38
CA ARG A 57 -16.71 -14.22 1.71
C ARG A 57 -16.30 -12.76 1.60
N SER A 58 -16.80 -12.08 0.57
CA SER A 58 -16.48 -10.67 0.30
C SER A 58 -16.77 -9.73 1.48
N LYS A 59 -17.74 -10.05 2.35
CA LYS A 59 -17.99 -9.30 3.59
C LYS A 59 -16.82 -9.34 4.56
N VAL A 60 -16.27 -10.54 4.81
CA VAL A 60 -15.12 -10.73 5.71
C VAL A 60 -13.86 -10.12 5.10
N SER A 61 -13.65 -10.31 3.80
CA SER A 61 -12.55 -9.68 3.05
C SER A 61 -12.61 -8.15 3.16
N TYR A 62 -13.78 -7.56 2.91
CA TYR A 62 -13.99 -6.12 3.03
C TYR A 62 -13.72 -5.62 4.46
N SER A 63 -14.23 -6.32 5.47
CA SER A 63 -14.01 -5.98 6.88
C SER A 63 -12.54 -6.04 7.28
N ALA A 64 -11.79 -7.03 6.79
CA ALA A 64 -10.35 -7.16 7.02
C ALA A 64 -9.56 -6.02 6.35
N ILE A 65 -9.93 -5.64 5.13
CA ILE A 65 -9.33 -4.51 4.41
C ILE A 65 -9.55 -3.20 5.18
N VAL A 66 -10.79 -2.93 5.62
CA VAL A 66 -11.10 -1.74 6.42
C VAL A 66 -10.33 -1.76 7.75
N THR A 67 -10.23 -2.92 8.39
CA THR A 67 -9.44 -3.09 9.62
C THR A 67 -7.97 -2.72 9.40
N LEU A 68 -7.36 -3.13 8.29
CA LEU A 68 -5.99 -2.71 7.95
C LEU A 68 -5.89 -1.19 7.75
N GLY A 69 -6.87 -0.57 7.11
CA GLY A 69 -6.93 0.89 6.97
C GLY A 69 -6.91 1.59 8.33
N GLU A 70 -7.72 1.14 9.28
CA GLU A 70 -7.75 1.69 10.65
C GLU A 70 -6.43 1.45 11.41
N LEU A 71 -5.79 0.30 11.22
CA LEU A 71 -4.46 0.04 11.78
C LEU A 71 -3.41 1.01 11.22
N PHE A 72 -3.43 1.30 9.92
CA PHE A 72 -2.52 2.31 9.34
C PHE A 72 -2.78 3.72 9.90
N VAL A 73 -4.04 4.13 10.02
CA VAL A 73 -4.40 5.44 10.60
C VAL A 73 -3.93 5.56 12.06
N THR A 74 -4.08 4.48 12.83
CA THR A 74 -3.86 4.51 14.26
C THR A 74 -2.40 4.29 14.63
N LEU A 75 -1.75 3.31 14.02
CA LEU A 75 -0.38 2.87 14.35
C LEU A 75 0.68 3.56 13.47
N LYS A 76 0.29 4.09 12.30
CA LYS A 76 1.15 4.93 11.44
C LYS A 76 2.48 4.26 11.11
N LYS A 77 3.60 4.95 11.38
CA LYS A 77 4.98 4.47 11.14
C LYS A 77 5.33 3.17 11.86
N ASP A 78 4.60 2.80 12.91
CA ASP A 78 4.86 1.53 13.59
C ASP A 78 4.45 0.33 12.72
N MET A 79 3.59 0.56 11.71
CA MET A 79 3.23 -0.44 10.68
C MET A 79 4.30 -0.63 9.60
N ASP A 80 5.38 0.17 9.59
CA ASP A 80 6.40 0.15 8.53
C ASP A 80 6.95 -1.26 8.24
N SER A 81 7.08 -2.13 9.25
CA SER A 81 7.56 -3.51 9.07
C SER A 81 6.59 -4.43 8.34
N GLU A 82 5.30 -4.08 8.30
CA GLU A 82 4.22 -4.91 7.76
C GLU A 82 3.76 -4.43 6.38
N VAL A 83 4.20 -3.24 5.95
CA VAL A 83 3.79 -2.57 4.70
C VAL A 83 3.94 -3.47 3.48
N ASP A 84 5.07 -4.15 3.32
CA ASP A 84 5.34 -4.98 2.13
C ASP A 84 4.38 -6.17 2.00
N GLU A 85 4.04 -6.81 3.11
CA GLU A 85 3.09 -7.93 3.12
C GLU A 85 1.67 -7.43 2.85
N VAL A 86 1.26 -6.39 3.58
CA VAL A 86 -0.09 -5.83 3.47
C VAL A 86 -0.34 -5.29 2.05
N ALA A 87 0.59 -4.51 1.50
CA ALA A 87 0.46 -3.96 0.15
C ALA A 87 0.31 -5.07 -0.90
N ARG A 88 1.10 -6.15 -0.78
CA ARG A 88 1.04 -7.29 -1.71
C ARG A 88 -0.32 -7.96 -1.72
N VAL A 89 -0.92 -8.16 -0.54
CA VAL A 89 -2.24 -8.81 -0.43
C VAL A 89 -3.36 -7.87 -0.88
N LEU A 90 -3.28 -6.57 -0.58
CA LEU A 90 -4.23 -5.58 -1.09
C LEU A 90 -4.18 -5.47 -2.62
N PHE A 91 -3.00 -5.48 -3.24
CA PHE A 91 -2.88 -5.50 -4.70
C PHE A 91 -3.48 -6.77 -5.33
N ARG A 92 -3.36 -7.93 -4.67
CA ARG A 92 -4.04 -9.16 -5.11
C ARG A 92 -5.57 -9.01 -5.10
N VAL A 93 -6.11 -8.29 -4.11
CA VAL A 93 -7.54 -8.01 -4.03
C VAL A 93 -7.98 -7.04 -5.12
N VAL A 94 -7.22 -5.98 -5.38
CA VAL A 94 -7.46 -5.03 -6.49
C VAL A 94 -7.57 -5.75 -7.83
N GLN A 95 -6.85 -6.87 -8.01
CA GLN A 95 -6.87 -7.63 -9.24
C GLN A 95 -8.12 -8.50 -9.45
N ASN A 96 -8.54 -9.28 -8.43
CA ASN A 96 -9.42 -10.44 -8.63
C ASN A 96 -10.73 -10.40 -7.84
N SER A 97 -11.13 -9.25 -7.28
CA SER A 97 -12.30 -9.16 -6.37
C SER A 97 -13.48 -8.40 -6.99
N PRO A 98 -14.68 -8.45 -6.40
CA PRO A 98 -15.78 -7.57 -6.80
C PRO A 98 -15.39 -6.09 -6.66
N GLU A 99 -15.98 -5.22 -7.50
CA GLU A 99 -15.60 -3.81 -7.60
C GLU A 99 -15.58 -3.07 -6.24
N PHE A 100 -16.55 -3.32 -5.37
CA PHE A 100 -16.61 -2.68 -4.05
C PHE A 100 -15.42 -3.08 -3.15
N VAL A 101 -14.94 -4.33 -3.25
CA VAL A 101 -13.78 -4.83 -2.51
C VAL A 101 -12.49 -4.27 -3.12
N GLN A 102 -12.40 -4.19 -4.46
CA GLN A 102 -11.27 -3.55 -5.13
C GLN A 102 -11.14 -2.08 -4.71
N LYS A 103 -12.25 -1.33 -4.66
CA LYS A 103 -12.30 0.06 -4.20
C LYS A 103 -11.83 0.18 -2.75
N ALA A 104 -12.27 -0.70 -1.85
CA ALA A 104 -11.81 -0.72 -0.47
C ALA A 104 -10.31 -0.98 -0.37
N ALA A 105 -9.78 -1.92 -1.16
CA ALA A 105 -8.35 -2.22 -1.17
C ALA A 105 -7.51 -1.06 -1.70
N SER A 106 -7.94 -0.42 -2.80
CA SER A 106 -7.29 0.78 -3.34
C SER A 106 -7.33 1.93 -2.32
N GLN A 107 -8.47 2.17 -1.67
CA GLN A 107 -8.58 3.19 -0.63
C GLN A 107 -7.66 2.89 0.56
N THR A 108 -7.54 1.63 0.94
CA THR A 108 -6.65 1.21 2.04
C THR A 108 -5.18 1.39 1.68
N LEU A 109 -4.79 1.15 0.42
CA LEU A 109 -3.46 1.46 -0.09
C LEU A 109 -3.15 2.96 -0.04
N LEU A 110 -4.12 3.82 -0.36
CA LEU A 110 -3.97 5.27 -0.20
C LEU A 110 -3.78 5.64 1.28
N ILE A 111 -4.62 5.11 2.18
CA ILE A 111 -4.50 5.33 3.63
C ILE A 111 -3.12 4.89 4.14
N MET A 112 -2.61 3.73 3.69
CA MET A 112 -1.25 3.28 3.99
C MET A 112 -0.23 4.34 3.59
N VAL A 113 -0.26 4.79 2.33
CA VAL A 113 0.66 5.80 1.77
C VAL A 113 0.63 7.11 2.57
N GLU A 114 -0.53 7.48 3.11
CA GLU A 114 -0.69 8.71 3.87
C GLU A 114 -0.14 8.66 5.30
N ASN A 115 -0.01 7.47 5.90
CA ASN A 115 0.24 7.29 7.33
C ASN A 115 1.57 6.60 7.68
N VAL A 116 2.14 5.80 6.78
CA VAL A 116 3.45 5.16 6.99
C VAL A 116 4.59 6.07 6.52
N THR A 117 5.86 5.68 6.72
CA THR A 117 6.95 6.52 6.23
C THR A 117 6.97 6.59 4.69
N PRO A 118 7.23 7.76 4.07
CA PRO A 118 7.29 7.89 2.62
C PRO A 118 8.27 6.92 1.96
N ALA A 119 9.36 6.60 2.65
CA ALA A 119 10.35 5.64 2.19
C ALA A 119 9.77 4.22 2.04
N GLN A 120 8.99 3.77 3.02
CA GLN A 120 8.36 2.44 2.98
C GLN A 120 7.21 2.39 1.97
N ALA A 121 6.31 3.38 2.01
CA ALA A 121 5.21 3.48 1.06
C ALA A 121 5.72 3.45 -0.40
N MET A 122 6.75 4.25 -0.71
CA MET A 122 7.34 4.30 -2.04
C MET A 122 7.94 2.96 -2.47
N THR A 123 8.66 2.29 -1.57
CA THR A 123 9.28 0.98 -1.84
C THR A 123 8.21 -0.06 -2.17
N ALA A 124 7.18 -0.17 -1.34
CA ALA A 124 6.11 -1.15 -1.55
C ALA A 124 5.31 -0.91 -2.84
N LEU A 125 5.00 0.36 -3.18
CA LEU A 125 4.32 0.70 -4.43
C LEU A 125 5.18 0.35 -5.66
N MET A 126 6.48 0.68 -5.64
CA MET A 126 7.39 0.37 -6.74
C MET A 126 7.62 -1.14 -6.91
N ASP A 127 7.68 -1.89 -5.80
CA ASP A 127 8.09 -3.30 -5.81
C ASP A 127 6.91 -4.23 -6.08
N SER A 128 5.77 -3.97 -5.45
CA SER A 128 4.59 -4.84 -5.55
C SER A 128 3.55 -4.35 -6.55
N GLY A 129 3.49 -3.03 -6.78
CA GLY A 129 2.46 -2.41 -7.61
C GLY A 129 2.89 -2.21 -9.06
N VAL A 130 3.93 -1.40 -9.27
CA VAL A 130 4.39 -0.99 -10.61
C VAL A 130 4.84 -2.19 -11.45
N GLN A 131 5.48 -3.19 -10.85
CA GLN A 131 5.98 -4.39 -11.56
C GLN A 131 4.88 -5.41 -11.90
N SER A 132 3.61 -5.12 -11.56
CA SER A 132 2.52 -6.07 -11.76
C SER A 132 2.17 -6.27 -13.24
N ARG A 133 1.87 -7.52 -13.61
CA ARG A 133 1.33 -7.83 -14.95
C ARG A 133 -0.09 -7.31 -15.14
N HIS A 134 -0.80 -6.99 -14.06
CA HIS A 134 -2.21 -6.59 -14.08
C HIS A 134 -2.37 -5.08 -14.16
N VAL A 135 -3.08 -4.62 -15.19
CA VAL A 135 -3.28 -3.20 -15.50
C VAL A 135 -3.90 -2.43 -14.31
N GLN A 136 -4.89 -3.00 -13.63
CA GLN A 136 -5.55 -2.33 -12.49
C GLN A 136 -4.60 -2.11 -11.32
N VAL A 137 -3.70 -3.07 -11.06
CA VAL A 137 -2.68 -2.97 -10.01
C VAL A 137 -1.67 -1.88 -10.37
N ARG A 138 -1.15 -1.89 -11.61
CA ARG A 138 -0.21 -0.84 -12.06
C ARG A 138 -0.84 0.56 -12.03
N LYS A 139 -2.10 0.68 -12.45
CA LYS A 139 -2.86 1.95 -12.40
C LYS A 139 -2.95 2.46 -10.95
N CYS A 140 -3.43 1.62 -10.04
CA CYS A 140 -3.58 1.96 -8.62
C CYS A 140 -2.23 2.36 -8.00
N ALA A 141 -1.16 1.61 -8.27
CA ALA A 141 0.17 1.93 -7.78
C ALA A 141 0.70 3.25 -8.33
N ALA A 142 0.50 3.52 -9.63
CA ALA A 142 0.94 4.76 -10.27
C ALA A 142 0.19 5.99 -9.70
N GLU A 143 -1.12 5.88 -9.50
CA GLU A 143 -1.95 6.93 -8.89
C GLU A 143 -1.45 7.29 -7.48
N HIS A 144 -1.27 6.29 -6.62
CA HIS A 144 -0.81 6.53 -5.24
C HIS A 144 0.66 6.96 -5.16
N LEU A 145 1.51 6.49 -6.08
CA LEU A 145 2.89 6.93 -6.15
C LEU A 145 2.99 8.41 -6.55
N LEU A 146 2.13 8.88 -7.45
CA LEU A 146 2.09 10.29 -7.86
C LEU A 146 1.68 11.16 -6.68
N SER A 147 0.60 10.78 -5.99
CA SER A 147 0.15 11.47 -4.78
C SER A 147 1.24 11.54 -3.69
N LEU A 148 1.99 10.44 -3.49
CA LEU A 148 3.12 10.41 -2.56
C LEU A 148 4.24 11.37 -2.98
N MET A 149 4.53 11.45 -4.28
CA MET A 149 5.55 12.37 -4.82
C MET A 149 5.17 13.83 -4.59
N GLU A 150 3.91 14.18 -4.88
CA GLU A 150 3.35 15.52 -4.66
C GLU A 150 3.44 15.92 -3.18
N LYS A 151 3.02 15.01 -2.27
CA LYS A 151 3.05 15.26 -0.82
C LYS A 151 4.47 15.36 -0.26
N SER A 152 5.40 14.53 -0.74
CA SER A 152 6.78 14.48 -0.23
C SER A 152 7.62 15.68 -0.69
N GLY A 153 7.36 16.17 -1.91
CA GLY A 153 8.13 17.24 -2.54
C GLY A 153 9.46 16.75 -3.13
N LEU A 154 9.79 17.26 -4.32
CA LEU A 154 10.90 16.77 -5.13
C LEU A 154 12.27 16.94 -4.48
N THR A 155 12.52 18.06 -3.79
CA THR A 155 13.82 18.32 -3.15
C THR A 155 14.15 17.27 -2.10
N LYS A 156 13.16 16.84 -1.30
CA LYS A 156 13.34 15.78 -0.30
C LYS A 156 13.60 14.45 -0.99
N LEU A 157 12.82 14.11 -2.01
CA LEU A 157 12.96 12.85 -2.76
C LEU A 157 14.32 12.74 -3.46
N ALA A 158 14.80 13.84 -4.04
CA ALA A 158 16.10 13.93 -4.68
C ALA A 158 17.25 13.63 -3.72
N GLY A 159 17.10 13.93 -2.43
CA GLY A 159 18.08 13.62 -1.39
C GLY A 159 18.10 12.15 -0.94
N THR A 160 17.17 11.33 -1.40
CA THR A 160 17.06 9.93 -0.96
C THR A 160 17.85 8.95 -1.85
N PRO A 161 18.24 7.77 -1.32
CA PRO A 161 18.80 6.68 -2.12
C PRO A 161 17.86 6.14 -3.20
N ARG A 162 16.56 6.46 -3.14
CA ARG A 162 15.53 5.97 -4.05
C ARG A 162 15.34 6.85 -5.27
N ALA A 163 16.01 8.00 -5.36
CA ALA A 163 15.79 8.99 -6.42
C ALA A 163 15.98 8.41 -7.83
N GLU A 164 17.06 7.67 -8.07
CA GLU A 164 17.33 7.05 -9.36
C GLU A 164 16.27 6.02 -9.73
N ARG A 165 15.93 5.14 -8.79
CA ARG A 165 14.88 4.13 -8.98
C ARG A 165 13.52 4.77 -9.27
N LEU A 166 13.18 5.84 -8.55
CA LEU A 166 11.95 6.60 -8.78
C LEU A 166 11.89 7.19 -10.19
N ALA A 167 13.00 7.76 -10.68
CA ALA A 167 13.08 8.28 -12.04
C ALA A 167 12.86 7.18 -13.09
N CYS A 168 13.49 6.01 -12.91
CA CYS A 168 13.31 4.85 -13.79
C CYS A 168 11.86 4.34 -13.77
N VAL A 169 11.24 4.26 -12.59
CA VAL A 169 9.83 3.87 -12.43
C VAL A 169 8.90 4.86 -13.13
N ALA A 170 9.09 6.17 -12.94
CA ALA A 170 8.29 7.20 -13.59
C ALA A 170 8.40 7.12 -15.12
N GLY A 171 9.61 6.96 -15.65
CA GLY A 171 9.85 6.79 -17.09
C GLY A 171 9.19 5.52 -17.65
N THR A 172 9.21 4.43 -16.88
CA THR A 172 8.54 3.17 -17.26
C THR A 172 7.02 3.33 -17.27
N LEU A 173 6.44 3.94 -16.24
CA LEU A 173 5.00 4.21 -16.16
C LEU A 173 4.54 5.14 -17.28
N ALA A 174 5.33 6.17 -17.63
CA ALA A 174 5.01 7.11 -18.71
C ALA A 174 4.87 6.43 -20.09
N GLN A 175 5.41 5.22 -20.24
CA GLN A 175 5.37 4.40 -21.45
C GLN A 175 4.42 3.19 -21.34
N ASP A 176 3.63 3.06 -20.27
CA ASP A 176 2.71 1.94 -20.07
C ASP A 176 1.73 1.73 -21.25
N CYS A 177 1.26 0.51 -21.51
CA CYS A 177 0.26 0.29 -22.56
C CYS A 177 -1.13 0.88 -22.20
N HIS A 178 -1.42 1.02 -20.90
CA HIS A 178 -2.69 1.54 -20.41
C HIS A 178 -2.71 3.07 -20.28
N LYS A 179 -3.73 3.72 -20.83
CA LYS A 179 -3.82 5.19 -20.92
C LYS A 179 -3.75 5.90 -19.57
N ALA A 180 -4.51 5.46 -18.57
CA ALA A 180 -4.50 6.11 -17.26
C ALA A 180 -3.17 5.94 -16.54
N THR A 181 -2.57 4.75 -16.64
CA THR A 181 -1.27 4.45 -16.03
C THR A 181 -0.17 5.31 -16.66
N ARG A 182 -0.17 5.46 -17.99
CA ARG A 182 0.69 6.42 -18.68
C ARG A 182 0.52 7.82 -18.21
N HIS A 183 -0.72 8.26 -18.07
CA HIS A 183 -1.00 9.63 -17.66
C HIS A 183 -0.36 9.94 -16.31
N TYR A 184 -0.52 9.08 -15.30
CA TYR A 184 0.15 9.27 -14.01
C TYR A 184 1.67 9.27 -14.15
N GLY A 185 2.24 8.34 -14.93
CA GLY A 185 3.69 8.32 -15.18
C GLY A 185 4.21 9.58 -15.88
N GLN A 186 3.45 10.12 -16.84
CA GLN A 186 3.79 11.37 -17.54
C GLN A 186 3.76 12.58 -16.61
N GLU A 187 2.77 12.66 -15.70
CA GLU A 187 2.75 13.72 -14.69
C GLU A 187 3.93 13.59 -13.71
N MET A 188 4.29 12.38 -13.29
CA MET A 188 5.51 12.15 -12.50
C MET A 188 6.76 12.64 -13.23
N VAL A 189 6.95 12.26 -14.49
CA VAL A 189 8.10 12.69 -15.30
C VAL A 189 8.14 14.20 -15.43
N LYS A 190 7.00 14.84 -15.71
CA LYS A 190 6.89 16.30 -15.79
C LYS A 190 7.30 16.98 -14.49
N MET A 191 6.86 16.46 -13.34
CA MET A 191 7.32 16.94 -12.04
C MET A 191 8.83 16.78 -11.89
N LEU A 192 9.36 15.58 -12.15
CA LEU A 192 10.79 15.27 -12.02
C LEU A 192 11.68 16.18 -12.88
N LEU A 193 11.25 16.52 -14.09
CA LEU A 193 11.98 17.43 -14.99
C LEU A 193 12.15 18.86 -14.44
N SER A 194 11.33 19.27 -13.47
CA SER A 194 11.48 20.57 -12.79
C SER A 194 12.65 20.61 -11.79
N HIS A 195 13.29 19.47 -11.50
CA HIS A 195 14.40 19.38 -10.55
C HIS A 195 15.68 18.87 -11.21
N GLN A 196 16.76 19.66 -11.14
CA GLN A 196 18.01 19.41 -11.88
C GLN A 196 18.58 17.99 -11.71
N LYS A 197 18.63 17.47 -10.48
CA LYS A 197 19.10 16.10 -10.22
C LYS A 197 18.28 15.04 -10.96
N PHE A 198 16.96 15.16 -10.94
CA PHE A 198 16.07 14.18 -11.55
C PHE A 198 16.08 14.29 -13.07
N LYS A 199 16.22 15.50 -13.61
CA LYS A 199 16.44 15.70 -15.05
C LYS A 199 17.65 14.91 -15.55
N MET A 200 18.80 15.03 -14.86
CA MET A 200 20.00 14.26 -15.22
C MET A 200 19.77 12.73 -15.14
N LEU A 201 19.08 12.27 -14.10
CA LEU A 201 18.78 10.84 -13.93
C LEU A 201 17.85 10.31 -15.04
N LEU A 202 16.86 11.10 -15.46
CA LEU A 202 15.97 10.75 -16.57
C LEU A 202 16.73 10.70 -17.89
N GLU A 203 17.59 11.68 -18.18
CA GLU A 203 18.42 11.72 -19.40
C GLU A 203 19.36 10.51 -19.50
N GLN A 204 19.99 10.11 -18.39
CA GLN A 204 20.82 8.89 -18.33
C GLN A 204 20.02 7.61 -18.56
N SER A 205 18.78 7.55 -18.07
CA SER A 205 17.93 6.38 -18.26
C SER A 205 17.50 6.20 -19.72
N VAL A 206 17.33 7.29 -20.48
CA VAL A 206 16.99 7.25 -21.91
C VAL A 206 18.20 6.84 -22.74
N SER A 207 19.37 7.44 -22.50
CA SER A 207 20.59 7.11 -23.27
C SER A 207 21.05 5.66 -23.08
N SER A 208 20.75 5.04 -21.94
CA SER A 208 21.05 3.62 -21.68
C SER A 208 20.14 2.62 -22.40
N ARG A 209 18.96 3.05 -22.91
CA ARG A 209 18.00 2.17 -23.63
C ARG A 209 18.14 2.21 -25.15
N ASP A 210 18.90 3.19 -25.66
CA ASP A 210 19.19 3.38 -27.10
C ASP A 210 20.52 2.72 -27.53
N LEU A 211 21.13 1.89 -26.66
CA LEU A 211 22.32 1.06 -26.91
C LEU A 211 21.97 -0.43 -26.79
#